data_AF-A0A0Q5ZR90-F1
#
_entry.id   AF-A0A0Q5ZR90-F1
#
_cell.length_a   1.000
_cell.length_b   1.000
_cell.length_c   1.000
_cell.angle_alpha   90.00
_cell.angle_beta   90.00
_cell.angle_gamma   90.00
#
_symmetry.space_group_name_H-M   'P 1'
#
loop_
_entity.id
_entity.type
_entity.pdbx_description
1 polymer ?
#
loop_
_entity_poly.entity_id
_entity_poly.type
_entity_poly.pdbx_seq_one_letter_code
_entity_poly.pdbx_strand_id
1 'polypeptide(L)'
;MKYIKKYFLIWWIPIIAYLIPYVILELGMILKKDNVVDLALGIFYLNVLGNIISALVQIVIKKWYLLFPQMIISAFLFFSVSMYFTFSPPDFYGADKTIPKNIKFEIPVDKEITVQDLKLNDFRLSEISQPGIYNFYINHQPKVAGYFYIKAYEITSNDRLSEERINERSKIVMEKPSEKIYTGEFAIYEGSWGDKYGARIELWYKPNNDKEYKVNQKNYIVEGWMR
;
A
#
# COMPACT_ATOMS: atom_id res chain seq x y z
N MET A 1 40.74 7.55 0.22
CA MET A 1 40.84 9.03 0.08
C MET A 1 40.96 9.52 -1.38
N LYS A 2 41.77 8.89 -2.26
CA LYS A 2 41.95 9.32 -3.67
C LYS A 2 40.64 9.37 -4.48
N TYR A 3 39.76 8.38 -4.34
CA TYR A 3 38.48 8.31 -5.06
C TYR A 3 37.45 9.34 -4.58
N ILE A 4 37.36 9.54 -3.26
CA ILE A 4 36.50 10.57 -2.66
C ILE A 4 36.90 11.97 -3.16
N LYS A 5 38.21 12.27 -3.21
CA LYS A 5 38.68 13.55 -3.78
C LYS A 5 38.28 13.70 -5.25
N LYS A 6 38.38 12.63 -6.06
CA LYS A 6 37.98 12.67 -7.48
C LYS A 6 36.50 13.01 -7.65
N TYR A 7 35.62 12.49 -6.80
CA TYR A 7 34.19 12.77 -6.85
C TYR A 7 33.89 14.27 -6.79
N PHE A 8 34.58 15.02 -5.92
CA PHE A 8 34.36 16.47 -5.79
C PHE A 8 35.14 17.32 -6.81
N LEU A 9 36.24 16.80 -7.37
CA LEU A 9 37.08 17.55 -8.31
C LEU A 9 36.66 17.40 -9.77
N ILE A 10 36.07 16.27 -10.14
CA ILE A 10 35.66 15.96 -11.51
C ILE A 10 34.13 16.08 -11.60
N TRP A 11 33.67 17.17 -12.24
CA TRP A 11 32.26 17.58 -12.29
C TRP A 11 31.25 16.51 -12.77
N TRP A 12 31.67 15.58 -13.64
CA TRP A 12 30.78 14.55 -14.18
C TRP A 12 30.63 13.33 -13.26
N ILE A 13 31.55 13.11 -12.31
CA ILE A 13 31.50 11.93 -11.43
C ILE A 13 30.23 11.92 -10.57
N PRO A 14 29.82 13.03 -9.91
CA PRO A 14 28.54 13.09 -9.19
C PRO A 14 27.32 12.77 -10.07
N ILE A 15 27.36 13.17 -11.34
CA ILE A 15 26.29 12.90 -12.31
C ILE A 15 26.21 11.40 -12.61
N ILE A 16 27.35 10.79 -12.95
CA ILE A 16 27.41 9.34 -13.23
C ILE A 16 27.09 8.52 -11.98
N ALA A 17 27.39 9.04 -10.79
CA ALA A 17 27.08 8.36 -9.54
C ALA A 17 25.57 8.13 -9.32
N TYR A 18 24.67 8.85 -10.02
CA TYR A 18 23.23 8.56 -10.00
C TYR A 18 22.84 7.23 -10.65
N LEU A 19 23.70 6.65 -11.51
CA LEU A 19 23.43 5.33 -12.09
C LEU A 19 23.34 4.25 -11.02
N ILE A 20 24.13 4.37 -9.93
CA ILE A 20 24.15 3.38 -8.85
C ILE A 20 22.80 3.30 -8.13
N PRO A 21 22.26 4.38 -7.53
CA PRO A 21 20.96 4.31 -6.89
C PRO A 21 19.85 3.98 -7.90
N TYR A 22 19.96 4.40 -9.16
CA TYR A 22 18.97 4.04 -10.18
C TYR A 22 18.93 2.52 -10.44
N VAL A 23 20.09 1.88 -10.61
CA VAL A 23 20.15 0.41 -10.77
C VAL A 23 19.64 -0.32 -9.52
N ILE A 24 19.98 0.16 -8.32
CA ILE A 24 19.48 -0.43 -7.07
C ILE A 24 17.96 -0.26 -6.97
N LEU A 25 17.42 0.89 -7.40
CA LEU A 25 15.98 1.14 -7.44
C LEU A 25 15.28 0.13 -8.35
N GLU A 26 15.75 -0.02 -9.59
CA GLU A 26 15.21 -1.00 -10.55
C GLU A 26 15.29 -2.44 -10.00
N LEU A 27 16.39 -2.80 -9.34
CA LEU A 27 16.50 -4.09 -8.67
C LEU A 27 15.48 -4.24 -7.54
N GLY A 28 15.25 -3.20 -6.74
CA GLY A 28 14.23 -3.19 -5.69
C GLY A 28 12.82 -3.39 -6.26
N MET A 29 12.53 -2.76 -7.40
CA MET A 29 11.26 -2.90 -8.11
C MET A 29 11.07 -4.31 -8.69
N ILE A 30 12.08 -4.86 -9.36
CA ILE A 30 12.04 -6.21 -9.95
C ILE A 30 11.91 -7.28 -8.88
N LEU A 31 12.63 -7.12 -7.76
CA LEU A 31 12.61 -8.06 -6.64
C LEU A 31 11.42 -7.85 -5.71
N LYS A 32 10.65 -6.77 -5.90
CA LYS A 32 9.52 -6.35 -5.05
C LYS A 32 9.92 -6.25 -3.57
N LYS A 33 10.97 -5.47 -3.28
CA LYS A 33 11.56 -5.32 -1.95
C LYS A 33 11.63 -3.86 -1.52
N ASP A 34 10.78 -3.47 -0.57
CA ASP A 34 10.70 -2.10 -0.05
C ASP A 34 12.04 -1.64 0.54
N ASN A 35 12.71 -2.51 1.31
CA ASN A 35 14.02 -2.20 1.91
C ASN A 35 15.13 -1.92 0.87
N VAL A 36 15.05 -2.51 -0.32
CA VAL A 36 16.00 -2.24 -1.42
C VAL A 36 15.67 -0.90 -2.09
N VAL A 37 14.38 -0.59 -2.26
CA VAL A 37 13.92 0.71 -2.73
C VAL A 37 14.34 1.83 -1.78
N ASP A 38 14.14 1.64 -0.47
CA ASP A 38 14.54 2.60 0.56
C ASP A 38 16.05 2.84 0.57
N LEU A 39 16.85 1.77 0.41
CA LEU A 39 18.30 1.88 0.28
C LEU A 39 18.68 2.69 -0.97
N ALA A 40 18.03 2.44 -2.10
CA ALA A 40 18.25 3.18 -3.34
C ALA A 40 17.97 4.67 -3.15
N LEU A 41 16.86 5.02 -2.51
CA LEU A 41 16.49 6.40 -2.18
C LEU A 41 17.50 7.05 -1.22
N GLY A 42 17.95 6.33 -0.18
CA GLY A 42 18.99 6.81 0.73
C GLY A 42 20.29 7.15 0.00
N ILE A 43 20.74 6.27 -0.90
CA ILE A 43 21.94 6.49 -1.74
C ILE A 43 21.70 7.66 -2.72
N PHE A 44 20.50 7.77 -3.28
CA PHE A 44 20.11 8.87 -4.17
C PHE A 44 20.23 10.23 -3.48
N TYR A 45 19.64 10.38 -2.30
CA TYR A 45 19.71 11.64 -1.53
C TYR A 45 21.12 11.93 -1.03
N LEU A 46 21.89 10.91 -0.66
CA LEU A 46 23.31 11.08 -0.34
C LEU A 46 24.09 11.62 -1.55
N ASN A 47 23.77 11.14 -2.76
CA ASN A 47 24.39 11.65 -3.99
C ASN A 47 23.95 13.09 -4.30
N VAL A 48 22.70 13.47 -4.02
CA VAL A 48 22.26 14.88 -4.11
C VAL A 48 23.11 15.78 -3.20
N LEU A 49 23.33 15.39 -1.95
CA LEU A 49 24.18 16.15 -1.02
C LEU A 49 25.63 16.21 -1.49
N GLY A 50 26.19 15.08 -1.93
CA GLY A 50 27.53 15.02 -2.52
C GLY A 50 27.66 15.93 -3.73
N ASN A 51 26.63 15.99 -4.56
CA ASN A 51 26.58 16.82 -5.75
C ASN A 51 26.56 18.32 -5.41
N ILE A 52 25.82 18.74 -4.38
CA ILE A 52 25.85 20.12 -3.86
C ILE A 52 27.25 20.48 -3.36
N ILE A 53 27.90 19.60 -2.61
CA ILE A 53 29.28 19.83 -2.14
C ILE A 53 30.25 19.92 -3.32
N SER A 54 30.11 19.04 -4.31
CA SER A 54 30.94 19.07 -5.52
C SER A 54 30.77 20.38 -6.27
N ALA A 55 29.53 20.87 -6.43
CA ALA A 55 29.22 22.17 -6.99
C ALA A 55 29.94 23.32 -6.29
N LEU A 56 29.94 23.36 -4.95
CA LEU A 56 30.68 24.35 -4.17
C LEU A 56 32.19 24.25 -4.43
N VAL A 57 32.75 23.04 -4.51
CA VAL A 57 34.17 22.82 -4.85
C VAL A 57 34.48 23.33 -6.27
N GLN A 58 33.62 23.10 -7.25
CA GLN A 58 33.79 23.60 -8.62
C GLN A 58 33.86 25.14 -8.68
N ILE A 59 33.07 25.83 -7.84
CA ILE A 59 33.13 27.29 -7.70
C ILE A 59 34.48 27.72 -7.15
N VAL A 60 34.97 27.08 -6.08
CA VAL A 60 36.27 27.39 -5.44
C VAL A 60 37.43 27.22 -6.44
N ILE A 61 37.39 26.19 -7.28
CA ILE A 61 38.42 25.96 -8.32
C ILE A 61 38.18 26.77 -9.60
N LYS A 62 37.29 27.77 -9.58
CA LYS A 62 36.94 28.68 -10.68
C LYS A 62 36.34 28.01 -11.92
N LYS A 63 35.79 26.81 -11.78
CA LYS A 63 35.06 26.07 -12.84
C LYS A 63 33.54 26.16 -12.67
N TRP A 64 33.06 27.33 -12.25
CA TRP A 64 31.66 27.58 -11.93
C TRP A 64 30.68 27.26 -13.08
N TYR A 65 31.11 27.38 -14.34
CA TYR A 65 30.27 27.06 -15.50
C TYR A 65 29.87 25.57 -15.60
N LEU A 66 30.60 24.67 -14.93
CA LEU A 66 30.25 23.24 -14.86
C LEU A 66 29.08 22.97 -13.90
N LEU A 67 28.70 23.96 -13.09
CA LEU A 67 27.54 23.91 -12.22
C LEU A 67 26.25 23.70 -13.01
N PHE A 68 26.07 24.39 -14.15
CA PHE A 68 24.81 24.36 -14.89
C PHE A 68 24.42 22.95 -15.35
N PRO A 69 25.26 22.20 -16.09
CA PRO A 69 24.89 20.84 -16.48
C PRO A 69 24.68 19.93 -15.26
N GLN A 70 25.51 20.08 -14.22
CA GLN A 70 25.43 19.29 -12.99
C GLN A 70 24.11 19.52 -12.23
N MET A 71 23.68 20.78 -12.10
CA MET A 71 22.43 21.14 -11.41
C MET A 71 21.20 20.82 -12.25
N ILE A 72 21.23 21.05 -13.58
CA ILE A 72 20.12 20.73 -14.47
C ILE A 72 19.83 19.22 -14.43
N ILE A 73 20.86 18.38 -14.58
CA ILE A 73 20.68 16.93 -14.58
C ILE A 73 20.19 16.46 -13.21
N SER A 74 20.74 17.00 -12.12
CA SER A 74 20.33 16.59 -10.77
C SER A 74 18.91 17.03 -10.44
N ALA A 75 18.50 18.24 -10.86
CA ALA A 75 17.13 18.72 -10.71
C ALA A 75 16.15 17.87 -11.53
N PHE A 76 16.51 17.53 -12.77
CA PHE A 76 15.71 16.63 -13.60
C PHE A 76 15.54 15.26 -12.95
N LEU A 77 16.63 14.63 -12.51
CA LEU A 77 16.58 13.32 -11.86
C LEU A 77 15.79 13.36 -10.56
N PHE A 78 15.99 14.39 -9.74
CA PHE A 78 15.21 14.59 -8.52
C PHE A 78 13.73 14.72 -8.83
N PHE A 79 13.37 15.53 -9.84
CA PHE A 79 11.99 15.70 -10.28
C PHE A 79 11.40 14.38 -10.79
N SER A 80 12.11 13.64 -11.65
CA SER A 80 11.65 12.35 -12.18
C SER A 80 11.39 11.32 -11.08
N VAL A 81 12.32 11.17 -10.13
CA VAL A 81 12.13 10.26 -8.99
C VAL A 81 10.97 10.74 -8.13
N SER A 82 10.90 12.03 -7.80
CA SER A 82 9.80 12.58 -6.99
C SER A 82 8.43 12.36 -7.64
N MET A 83 8.32 12.59 -8.96
CA MET A 83 7.10 12.35 -9.72
C MET A 83 6.70 10.87 -9.67
N TYR A 84 7.64 9.96 -9.90
CA TYR A 84 7.38 8.52 -9.83
C TYR A 84 6.77 8.11 -8.49
N PHE A 85 7.41 8.51 -7.38
CA PHE A 85 6.93 8.16 -6.03
C PHE A 85 5.65 8.91 -5.61
N THR A 86 5.35 10.05 -6.24
CA THR A 86 4.11 10.79 -5.95
C THR A 86 2.89 10.12 -6.58
N PHE A 87 3.03 9.56 -7.78
CA PHE A 87 1.91 8.99 -8.54
C PHE A 87 1.84 7.47 -8.51
N SER A 88 2.93 6.80 -8.16
CA SER A 88 3.02 5.35 -8.11
C SER A 88 4.00 4.91 -7.02
N PRO A 89 3.74 5.28 -5.74
CA PRO A 89 4.57 4.80 -4.66
C PRO A 89 4.51 3.27 -4.63
N PRO A 90 5.66 2.57 -4.68
CA PRO A 90 5.66 1.12 -4.55
C PRO A 90 5.21 0.73 -3.14
N ASP A 91 4.30 -0.24 -3.06
CA ASP A 91 3.95 -0.93 -1.83
C ASP A 91 3.96 -2.43 -2.09
N PHE A 92 5.05 -3.09 -1.69
CA PHE A 92 5.26 -4.52 -1.89
C PHE A 92 4.76 -5.38 -0.72
N TYR A 93 3.93 -4.85 0.17
CA TYR A 93 3.45 -5.58 1.35
C TYR A 93 2.90 -6.98 1.01
N GLY A 94 2.13 -7.10 -0.08
CA GLY A 94 1.54 -8.36 -0.53
C GLY A 94 2.51 -9.29 -1.29
N ALA A 95 3.61 -8.77 -1.83
CA ALA A 95 4.47 -9.48 -2.77
C ALA A 95 5.21 -10.68 -2.16
N ASP A 96 5.57 -10.58 -0.88
CA ASP A 96 6.28 -11.63 -0.14
C ASP A 96 5.34 -12.55 0.66
N LYS A 97 4.03 -12.31 0.64
CA LYS A 97 3.07 -13.07 1.44
C LYS A 97 2.72 -14.37 0.74
N THR A 98 2.82 -15.47 1.46
CA THR A 98 2.43 -16.79 0.95
C THR A 98 0.99 -17.10 1.32
N ILE A 99 0.15 -17.47 0.33
CA ILE A 99 -1.21 -17.95 0.60
C ILE A 99 -1.15 -19.42 1.08
N PRO A 100 -1.52 -19.73 2.34
CA PRO A 100 -1.42 -21.09 2.86
C PRO A 100 -2.39 -22.04 2.16
N LYS A 101 -1.89 -23.19 1.69
CA LYS A 101 -2.71 -24.17 0.93
C LYS A 101 -3.68 -24.98 1.79
N ASN A 102 -3.47 -25.02 3.11
CA ASN A 102 -4.27 -25.77 4.07
C ASN A 102 -5.48 -24.98 4.60
N ILE A 103 -5.66 -23.73 4.16
CA ILE A 103 -6.77 -22.87 4.56
C ILE A 103 -7.71 -22.71 3.37
N LYS A 104 -9.01 -22.83 3.62
CA LYS A 104 -10.02 -22.53 2.62
C LYS A 104 -10.14 -21.01 2.46
N PHE A 105 -9.96 -20.53 1.24
CA PHE A 105 -10.21 -19.15 0.86
C PHE A 105 -11.44 -19.05 -0.03
N GLU A 106 -12.21 -17.99 0.17
CA GLU A 106 -13.20 -17.50 -0.77
C GLU A 106 -12.54 -16.47 -1.70
N ILE A 107 -13.09 -16.32 -2.90
CA ILE A 107 -12.72 -15.26 -3.83
C ILE A 107 -13.88 -14.26 -3.83
N PRO A 108 -13.63 -12.96 -3.69
CA PRO A 108 -14.69 -11.96 -3.83
C PRO A 108 -15.39 -12.11 -5.18
N VAL A 109 -16.71 -12.01 -5.22
CA VAL A 109 -17.47 -12.26 -6.46
C VAL A 109 -17.46 -11.03 -7.37
N ASP A 110 -17.39 -11.24 -8.68
CA ASP A 110 -17.53 -10.19 -9.69
C ASP A 110 -18.99 -10.03 -10.13
N LYS A 111 -19.87 -9.81 -9.15
CA LYS A 111 -21.30 -9.50 -9.35
C LYS A 111 -21.90 -8.91 -8.07
N GLU A 112 -23.04 -8.25 -8.22
CA GLU A 112 -23.88 -7.89 -7.07
C GLU A 112 -24.42 -9.15 -6.38
N ILE A 113 -24.38 -9.17 -5.04
CA ILE A 113 -24.79 -10.31 -4.22
C ILE A 113 -26.27 -10.15 -3.84
N THR A 114 -27.04 -11.22 -4.05
CA THR A 114 -28.48 -11.27 -3.73
C THR A 114 -28.78 -12.09 -2.47
N VAL A 115 -30.03 -12.06 -1.98
CA VAL A 115 -30.45 -12.80 -0.78
C VAL A 115 -30.25 -14.30 -0.93
N GLN A 116 -30.43 -14.81 -2.15
CA GLN A 116 -30.27 -16.23 -2.46
C GLN A 116 -28.80 -16.68 -2.36
N ASP A 117 -27.85 -15.76 -2.52
CA ASP A 117 -26.42 -16.05 -2.43
C ASP A 117 -25.92 -16.12 -0.97
N LEU A 118 -26.72 -15.66 0.01
CA LEU A 118 -26.34 -15.52 1.41
C LEU A 118 -27.18 -16.40 2.35
N LYS A 119 -26.51 -17.19 3.19
CA LYS A 119 -27.16 -17.90 4.29
C LYS A 119 -27.48 -16.95 5.45
N LEU A 120 -28.36 -17.36 6.36
CA LEU A 120 -28.60 -16.60 7.59
C LEU A 120 -27.30 -16.49 8.42
N ASN A 121 -27.02 -15.29 8.92
CA ASN A 121 -25.80 -14.90 9.63
C ASN A 121 -24.52 -15.01 8.77
N ASP A 122 -24.66 -14.95 7.44
CA ASP A 122 -23.54 -14.98 6.50
C ASP A 122 -23.21 -13.58 5.99
N PHE A 123 -21.98 -13.45 5.46
CA PHE A 123 -21.58 -12.30 4.66
C PHE A 123 -20.73 -12.75 3.48
N ARG A 124 -20.70 -11.95 2.41
CA ARG A 124 -19.80 -12.16 1.28
C ARG A 124 -19.25 -10.86 0.76
N LEU A 125 -18.06 -10.94 0.16
CA LEU A 125 -17.42 -9.82 -0.52
C LEU A 125 -17.70 -9.88 -2.03
N SER A 126 -17.88 -8.71 -2.63
CA SER A 126 -17.77 -8.53 -4.08
C SER A 126 -16.62 -7.58 -4.39
N GLU A 127 -15.95 -7.80 -5.52
CA GLU A 127 -15.02 -6.81 -6.05
C GLU A 127 -15.79 -5.60 -6.58
N ILE A 128 -15.14 -4.44 -6.54
CA ILE A 128 -15.54 -3.27 -7.30
C ILE A 128 -14.60 -3.21 -8.52
N SER A 129 -14.89 -2.36 -9.51
CA SER A 129 -14.03 -2.14 -10.68
C SER A 129 -12.56 -1.78 -10.37
N GLN A 130 -12.25 -1.51 -9.10
CA GLN A 130 -10.96 -1.07 -8.58
C GLN A 130 -10.40 -2.09 -7.57
N PRO A 131 -9.25 -2.74 -7.85
CA PRO A 131 -8.70 -3.80 -6.98
C PRO A 131 -8.30 -3.30 -5.60
N GLY A 132 -8.68 -4.02 -4.55
CA GLY A 132 -8.42 -3.61 -3.15
C GLY A 132 -9.52 -2.75 -2.53
N ILE A 133 -10.58 -2.44 -3.29
CA ILE A 133 -11.84 -1.91 -2.77
C ILE A 133 -12.91 -3.02 -2.88
N TYR A 134 -13.62 -3.24 -1.78
CA TYR A 134 -14.57 -4.35 -1.66
C TYR A 134 -15.91 -3.85 -1.15
N ASN A 135 -16.97 -4.32 -1.78
CA ASN A 135 -18.30 -4.29 -1.18
C ASN A 135 -18.49 -5.54 -0.34
N PHE A 136 -19.23 -5.41 0.76
CA PHE A 136 -19.66 -6.55 1.56
C PHE A 136 -21.16 -6.51 1.78
N TYR A 137 -21.76 -7.69 1.77
CA TYR A 137 -23.19 -7.89 1.89
C TYR A 137 -23.46 -8.82 3.06
N ILE A 138 -24.37 -8.43 3.94
CA ILE A 138 -24.63 -9.10 5.22
C ILE A 138 -26.08 -9.58 5.24
N ASN A 139 -26.28 -10.86 5.54
CA ASN A 139 -27.60 -11.42 5.86
C ASN A 139 -27.67 -11.73 7.37
N HIS A 140 -27.69 -10.70 8.20
CA HIS A 140 -27.81 -10.80 9.66
C HIS A 140 -28.75 -9.73 10.18
N GLN A 141 -29.69 -10.10 11.04
CA GLN A 141 -30.67 -9.19 11.63
C GLN A 141 -30.45 -9.08 13.14
N PRO A 142 -29.76 -8.05 13.63
CA PRO A 142 -29.64 -7.84 15.07
C PRO A 142 -30.96 -7.38 15.66
N LYS A 143 -31.15 -7.66 16.96
CA LYS A 143 -32.40 -7.37 17.67
C LYS A 143 -32.45 -5.96 18.28
N VAL A 144 -31.32 -5.29 18.33
CA VAL A 144 -31.12 -4.00 19.00
C VAL A 144 -30.50 -3.00 18.02
N ALA A 145 -30.51 -1.71 18.37
CA ALA A 145 -29.83 -0.69 17.59
C ALA A 145 -28.31 -0.72 17.81
N GLY A 146 -27.55 -0.39 16.77
CA GLY A 146 -26.09 -0.51 16.77
C GLY A 146 -25.52 -0.33 15.38
N TYR A 147 -24.32 -0.86 15.15
CA TYR A 147 -23.71 -0.82 13.82
C TYR A 147 -22.89 -2.08 13.50
N PHE A 148 -22.86 -2.44 12.22
CA PHE A 148 -21.88 -3.39 11.69
C PHE A 148 -20.61 -2.68 11.28
N TYR A 149 -19.51 -3.42 11.28
CA TYR A 149 -18.25 -3.02 10.66
C TYR A 149 -17.37 -4.24 10.40
N ILE A 150 -16.31 -4.05 9.63
CA ILE A 150 -15.36 -5.09 9.24
C ILE A 150 -14.05 -4.93 10.02
N LYS A 151 -13.44 -6.06 10.38
CA LYS A 151 -12.02 -6.14 10.74
C LYS A 151 -11.31 -7.05 9.73
N ALA A 152 -10.18 -6.62 9.20
CA ALA A 152 -9.39 -7.39 8.26
C ALA A 152 -8.00 -7.68 8.85
N TYR A 153 -7.53 -8.91 8.71
CA TYR A 153 -6.23 -9.34 9.20
C TYR A 153 -5.50 -10.12 8.12
N GLU A 154 -4.22 -9.83 7.86
CA GLU A 154 -3.41 -10.70 6.99
C GLU A 154 -3.17 -12.04 7.69
N ILE A 155 -3.33 -13.16 6.99
CA ILE A 155 -3.42 -14.48 7.63
C ILE A 155 -2.10 -14.97 8.21
N THR A 156 -0.97 -14.70 7.56
CA THR A 156 0.32 -15.28 7.97
C THR A 156 0.96 -14.53 9.14
N SER A 157 0.88 -13.20 9.12
CA SER A 157 1.42 -12.32 10.17
C SER A 157 0.41 -11.92 11.24
N ASN A 158 -0.90 -12.05 10.94
CA ASN A 158 -1.99 -11.52 11.77
C ASN A 158 -1.94 -9.99 11.92
N ASP A 159 -1.30 -9.30 10.98
CA ASP A 159 -1.28 -7.84 10.88
C ASP A 159 -2.70 -7.31 10.70
N ARG A 160 -3.07 -6.27 11.46
CA ARG A 160 -4.37 -5.62 11.33
C ARG A 160 -4.34 -4.66 10.13
N LEU A 161 -5.14 -4.95 9.13
CA LEU A 161 -5.15 -4.20 7.87
C LEU A 161 -6.04 -2.96 7.99
N SER A 162 -5.50 -1.82 7.59
CA SER A 162 -6.20 -0.55 7.39
C SER A 162 -7.15 -0.17 8.52
N GLU A 163 -6.75 -0.43 9.78
CA GLU A 163 -7.65 -0.50 10.93
C GLU A 163 -8.61 0.69 11.05
N GLU A 164 -8.05 1.89 11.15
CA GLU A 164 -8.81 3.13 11.32
C GLU A 164 -9.79 3.32 10.16
N ARG A 165 -9.31 3.20 8.92
CA ARG A 165 -10.09 3.45 7.71
C ARG A 165 -11.18 2.41 7.48
N ILE A 166 -10.89 1.12 7.71
CA ILE A 166 -11.88 0.06 7.55
C ILE A 166 -12.94 0.19 8.64
N ASN A 167 -12.57 0.41 9.90
CA ASN A 167 -13.54 0.54 10.99
C ASN A 167 -14.55 1.67 10.73
N GLU A 168 -14.09 2.78 10.17
CA GLU A 168 -14.95 3.92 9.84
C GLU A 168 -15.75 3.71 8.55
N ARG A 169 -15.10 3.34 7.44
CA ARG A 169 -15.75 3.24 6.12
C ARG A 169 -16.74 2.08 6.01
N SER A 170 -16.46 0.97 6.69
CA SER A 170 -17.36 -0.18 6.70
C SER A 170 -18.53 -0.03 7.67
N LYS A 171 -18.66 1.12 8.36
CA LYS A 171 -19.68 1.28 9.38
C LYS A 171 -21.08 1.39 8.78
N ILE A 172 -21.94 0.44 9.11
CA ILE A 172 -23.37 0.47 8.75
C ILE A 172 -24.18 0.65 10.02
N VAL A 173 -24.71 1.86 10.22
CA VAL A 173 -25.54 2.19 11.39
C VAL A 173 -26.97 1.71 11.17
N MET A 174 -27.54 1.05 12.17
CA MET A 174 -28.91 0.55 12.15
C MET A 174 -29.68 1.07 13.35
N GLU A 175 -30.68 1.91 13.07
CA GLU A 175 -31.61 2.42 14.08
C GLU A 175 -32.81 1.48 14.28
N LYS A 176 -33.25 0.80 13.21
CA LYS A 176 -34.32 -0.23 13.23
C LYS A 176 -33.98 -1.35 12.25
N PRO A 177 -34.07 -2.64 12.63
CA PRO A 177 -33.87 -3.75 11.70
C PRO A 177 -35.02 -3.76 10.67
N SER A 178 -34.74 -3.42 9.41
CA SER A 178 -35.78 -3.33 8.38
C SER A 178 -35.38 -3.90 7.02
N GLU A 179 -34.09 -4.06 6.75
CA GLU A 179 -33.61 -4.55 5.46
C GLU A 179 -33.32 -6.04 5.52
N LYS A 180 -33.51 -6.77 4.41
CA LYS A 180 -33.15 -8.20 4.35
C LYS A 180 -31.64 -8.41 4.19
N ILE A 181 -30.94 -7.46 3.57
CA ILE A 181 -29.48 -7.44 3.39
C ILE A 181 -28.99 -6.05 3.69
N TYR A 182 -27.86 -5.96 4.39
CA TYR A 182 -27.12 -4.71 4.57
C TYR A 182 -25.88 -4.73 3.69
N THR A 183 -25.57 -3.60 3.07
CA THR A 183 -24.41 -3.46 2.18
C THR A 183 -23.51 -2.33 2.67
N GLY A 184 -22.21 -2.52 2.57
CA GLY A 184 -21.22 -1.48 2.82
C GLY A 184 -19.97 -1.69 1.98
N GLU A 185 -19.02 -0.76 2.11
CA GLU A 185 -17.78 -0.75 1.36
C GLU A 185 -16.58 -0.59 2.32
N PHE A 186 -15.45 -1.16 1.95
CA PHE A 186 -14.16 -0.82 2.55
C PHE A 186 -13.03 -0.98 1.54
N ALA A 187 -11.89 -0.33 1.83
CA ALA A 187 -10.67 -0.48 1.08
C ALA A 187 -9.56 -1.01 1.98
N ILE A 188 -8.75 -1.93 1.47
CA ILE A 188 -7.51 -2.38 2.07
C ILE A 188 -6.39 -1.60 1.41
N TYR A 189 -5.52 -0.94 2.17
CA TYR A 189 -4.45 -0.09 1.64
C TYR A 189 -3.06 -0.72 1.72
N GLU A 190 -2.91 -1.86 2.38
CA GLU A 190 -1.66 -2.58 2.47
C GLU A 190 -1.44 -3.38 1.18
N GLY A 191 -0.39 -3.00 0.44
CA GLY A 191 0.00 -3.62 -0.82
C GLY A 191 -0.51 -2.88 -2.05
N SER A 192 -0.10 -3.38 -3.21
CA SER A 192 -0.45 -2.83 -4.52
C SER A 192 -1.28 -3.82 -5.35
N TRP A 193 -1.86 -3.33 -6.44
CA TRP A 193 -2.56 -4.20 -7.39
C TRP A 193 -1.64 -5.29 -7.94
N GLY A 194 -2.18 -6.50 -8.06
CA GLY A 194 -1.50 -7.69 -8.56
C GLY A 194 -0.78 -8.51 -7.49
N ASP A 195 -0.50 -7.93 -6.32
CA ASP A 195 0.16 -8.61 -5.20
C ASP A 195 -0.87 -9.15 -4.21
N LYS A 196 -1.51 -10.27 -4.60
CA LYS A 196 -2.58 -10.92 -3.83
C LYS A 196 -2.06 -11.69 -2.63
N TYR A 197 -2.77 -11.59 -1.52
CA TYR A 197 -2.48 -12.31 -0.29
C TYR A 197 -3.75 -12.78 0.44
N GLY A 198 -3.58 -13.65 1.42
CA GLY A 198 -4.69 -14.17 2.21
C GLY A 198 -5.05 -13.26 3.38
N ALA A 199 -6.32 -12.90 3.50
CA ALA A 199 -6.83 -12.13 4.63
C ALA A 199 -8.01 -12.81 5.33
N ARG A 200 -8.03 -12.78 6.65
CA ARG A 200 -9.19 -13.10 7.47
C ARG A 200 -10.04 -11.84 7.62
N ILE A 201 -11.22 -11.88 7.03
CA ILE A 201 -12.22 -10.82 7.10
C ILE A 201 -13.25 -11.23 8.14
N GLU A 202 -13.47 -10.35 9.10
CA GLU A 202 -14.36 -10.58 10.23
C GLU A 202 -15.48 -9.55 10.20
N LEU A 203 -16.72 -10.03 10.25
CA LEU A 203 -17.89 -9.20 10.44
C LEU A 203 -18.15 -9.04 11.94
N TRP A 204 -18.22 -7.79 12.38
CA TRP A 204 -18.49 -7.44 13.77
C TRP A 204 -19.75 -6.60 13.88
N TYR A 205 -20.44 -6.76 15.01
CA TYR A 205 -21.58 -5.93 15.37
C TYR A 205 -21.35 -5.31 16.75
N LYS A 206 -21.60 -4.01 16.86
CA LYS A 206 -21.52 -3.23 18.09
C LYS A 206 -22.91 -2.68 18.41
N PRO A 207 -23.62 -3.26 19.41
CA PRO A 207 -24.82 -2.64 19.94
C PRO A 207 -24.49 -1.30 20.62
N ASN A 208 -25.43 -0.37 20.64
CA ASN A 208 -25.23 0.95 21.25
C ASN A 208 -24.86 0.88 22.75
N ASN A 209 -25.47 -0.06 23.48
CA ASN A 209 -25.34 -0.14 24.94
C ASN A 209 -24.59 -1.39 25.43
N ASP A 210 -24.11 -2.26 24.53
CA ASP A 210 -23.45 -3.52 24.89
C ASP A 210 -22.06 -3.64 24.27
N LYS A 211 -21.34 -4.70 24.62
CA LYS A 211 -20.04 -5.02 24.02
C LYS A 211 -20.22 -5.50 22.57
N GLU A 212 -19.23 -5.20 21.74
CA GLU A 212 -19.19 -5.77 20.39
C GLU A 212 -19.00 -7.28 20.43
N TYR A 213 -19.49 -7.93 19.39
CA TYR A 213 -19.26 -9.35 19.17
C TYR A 213 -19.03 -9.63 17.69
N LYS A 214 -18.27 -10.69 17.44
CA LYS A 214 -18.04 -11.21 16.09
C LYS A 214 -19.28 -11.96 15.64
N VAL A 215 -19.81 -11.58 14.49
CA VAL A 215 -20.97 -12.23 13.87
C VAL A 215 -20.52 -13.45 13.07
N ASN A 216 -19.51 -13.26 12.23
CA ASN A 216 -18.95 -14.30 11.36
C ASN A 216 -17.53 -13.92 10.91
N GLN A 217 -16.80 -14.88 10.35
CA GLN A 217 -15.50 -14.65 9.73
C GLN A 217 -15.28 -15.57 8.55
N LYS A 218 -14.55 -15.08 7.56
CA LYS A 218 -14.17 -15.82 6.36
C LYS A 218 -12.78 -15.40 5.91
N ASN A 219 -12.10 -16.30 5.21
CA ASN A 219 -10.81 -16.00 4.62
C ASN A 219 -11.01 -15.69 3.14
N TYR A 220 -10.42 -14.60 2.68
CA TYR A 220 -10.46 -14.15 1.29
C TYR A 220 -9.07 -14.00 0.72
N ILE A 221 -8.93 -14.25 -0.58
CA ILE A 221 -7.78 -13.75 -1.33
C ILE A 221 -8.10 -12.30 -1.67
N VAL A 222 -7.26 -11.37 -1.23
CA VAL A 222 -7.42 -9.93 -1.39
C VAL A 222 -6.12 -9.30 -1.90
N GLU A 223 -6.19 -8.04 -2.29
CA GLU A 223 -5.04 -7.20 -2.64
C GLU A 223 -5.25 -5.78 -2.10
N GLY A 224 -4.19 -4.97 -2.11
CA GLY A 224 -4.24 -3.58 -1.65
C GLY A 224 -4.68 -2.61 -2.75
N TRP A 225 -5.36 -1.54 -2.36
CA TRP A 225 -5.72 -0.41 -3.22
C TRP A 225 -4.50 0.51 -3.39
N MET A 226 -4.09 0.70 -4.63
CA MET A 226 -3.01 1.62 -5.01
C MET A 226 -3.44 3.07 -4.75
N ARG A 227 -2.64 3.80 -3.96
CA ARG A 227 -2.88 5.22 -3.65
C ARG A 227 -2.30 6.16 -4.70
#